data_AF-A0A7Y4XK84-F1
#
_entry.id   AF-A0A7Y4XK84-F1
#
_cell.length_a   1.000
_cell.length_b   1.000
_cell.length_c   1.000
_cell.angle_alpha   90.00
_cell.angle_beta   90.00
_cell.angle_gamma   90.00
#
_symmetry.space_group_name_H-M   'P 1'
#
loop_
_entity.id
_entity.type
_entity.pdbx_description
1 polymer ?
#
loop_
_entity_poly.entity_id
_entity_poly.type
_entity_poly.pdbx_seq_one_letter_code
_entity_poly.pdbx_strand_id
1 'polypeptide(L)'
;MKHLHVAFAPIFLISIPFALAAEPVRVGGYFCDTRQDQMAFLSLRVAGENEIMAANAVNKSAGKQTCADYNSVSAIPGVENVVTTDGLVLKVQSFTFLLENAEKWAGTFFGMLNQVADKNI
;
A
#
# COMPACT_ATOMS: atom_id res chain seq x y z
N MET A 1 -48.03 -11.20 -46.67
CA MET A 1 -47.25 -11.94 -45.67
C MET A 1 -46.28 -10.95 -45.03
N LYS A 2 -46.40 -10.67 -43.72
CA LYS A 2 -45.60 -9.65 -43.02
C LYS A 2 -44.37 -10.35 -42.43
N HIS A 3 -43.17 -9.99 -42.88
CA HIS A 3 -41.92 -10.54 -42.37
C HIS A 3 -41.59 -9.90 -41.01
N LEU A 4 -41.78 -10.67 -39.93
CA LEU A 4 -41.36 -10.31 -38.59
C LEU A 4 -39.83 -10.50 -38.49
N HIS A 5 -39.09 -9.40 -38.34
CA HIS A 5 -37.66 -9.44 -38.05
C HIS A 5 -37.47 -9.57 -36.54
N VAL A 6 -36.94 -10.73 -36.10
CA VAL A 6 -36.53 -10.97 -34.72
C VAL A 6 -35.12 -10.41 -34.55
N ALA A 7 -34.97 -9.37 -33.73
CA ALA A 7 -33.67 -8.82 -33.37
C ALA A 7 -32.99 -9.73 -32.34
N PHE A 8 -31.92 -10.41 -32.74
CA PHE A 8 -31.00 -11.10 -31.84
C PHE A 8 -30.09 -10.05 -31.18
N ALA A 9 -30.33 -9.74 -29.90
CA ALA A 9 -29.40 -8.95 -29.11
C ALA A 9 -28.25 -9.86 -28.61
N PRO A 10 -26.97 -9.46 -28.75
CA PRO A 10 -25.86 -10.25 -28.24
C PRO A 10 -25.85 -10.15 -26.71
N ILE A 11 -26.01 -11.29 -26.04
CA ILE A 11 -25.78 -11.40 -24.60
C ILE A 11 -24.26 -11.24 -24.40
N PHE A 12 -23.84 -10.03 -24.05
CA PHE A 12 -22.49 -9.79 -23.53
C PHE A 12 -22.38 -10.53 -22.19
N LEU A 13 -21.72 -11.70 -22.20
CA LEU A 13 -21.22 -12.34 -20.99
C LEU A 13 -20.16 -11.41 -20.38
N ILE A 14 -20.58 -10.58 -19.43
CA ILE A 14 -19.68 -9.80 -18.60
C ILE A 14 -18.91 -10.80 -17.74
N SER A 15 -17.66 -11.09 -18.13
CA SER A 15 -16.71 -11.82 -17.30
C SER A 15 -16.40 -10.96 -16.09
N ILE A 16 -17.12 -11.19 -14.98
CA ILE A 16 -16.77 -10.60 -13.69
C ILE A 16 -15.47 -11.27 -13.27
N PRO A 17 -14.35 -10.52 -13.11
CA PRO A 17 -13.16 -11.11 -12.55
C PRO A 17 -13.46 -11.55 -11.12
N PHE A 18 -13.46 -12.86 -10.88
CA PHE A 18 -13.41 -13.39 -9.53
C PHE A 18 -12.04 -13.01 -8.96
N ALA A 19 -12.01 -12.04 -8.05
CA ALA A 19 -10.83 -11.78 -7.25
C ALA A 19 -10.55 -13.05 -6.43
N LEU A 20 -9.52 -13.81 -6.82
CA LEU A 20 -8.98 -14.89 -6.02
C LEU A 20 -8.62 -14.31 -4.64
N ALA A 21 -9.22 -14.85 -3.58
CA ALA A 21 -8.87 -14.46 -2.22
C ALA A 21 -7.37 -14.70 -2.02
N ALA A 22 -6.63 -13.63 -1.71
CA ALA A 22 -5.19 -13.73 -1.54
C ALA A 22 -4.85 -14.64 -0.34
N GLU A 23 -3.88 -15.52 -0.52
CA GLU A 23 -3.44 -16.44 0.53
C GLU A 23 -2.74 -15.66 1.67
N PRO A 24 -2.94 -16.04 2.94
CA PRO A 24 -2.22 -15.43 4.05
C PRO A 24 -0.71 -15.65 3.93
N VAL A 25 0.06 -14.59 4.16
CA VAL A 25 1.53 -14.59 4.18
C VAL A 25 2.04 -14.28 5.59
N ARG A 26 3.25 -14.76 5.91
CA ARG A 26 3.96 -14.38 7.13
C ARG A 26 4.74 -13.10 6.88
N VAL A 27 4.45 -12.07 7.66
CA VAL A 27 5.12 -10.77 7.56
C VAL A 27 5.73 -10.36 8.89
N GLY A 28 6.75 -9.52 8.83
CA GLY A 28 7.38 -8.91 10.00
C GLY A 28 8.03 -7.57 9.66
N GLY A 29 8.32 -6.79 10.70
CA GLY A 29 8.79 -5.40 10.65
C GLY A 29 7.78 -4.41 11.23
N TYR A 30 7.98 -3.13 10.92
CA TYR A 30 7.11 -2.06 11.36
C TYR A 30 5.93 -1.85 10.43
N PHE A 31 4.73 -1.79 11.02
CA PHE A 31 3.47 -1.53 10.31
C PHE A 31 2.73 -0.38 10.96
N CYS A 32 2.10 0.47 10.15
CA CYS A 32 1.33 1.62 10.61
C CYS A 32 -0.17 1.49 10.28
N ASP A 33 -1.06 2.13 11.06
CA ASP A 33 -2.52 2.06 10.81
C ASP A 33 -2.91 2.65 9.45
N THR A 34 -2.20 3.68 8.99
CA THR A 34 -2.54 4.41 7.77
C THR A 34 -1.38 4.44 6.79
N ARG A 35 -1.72 4.55 5.49
CA ARG A 35 -0.71 4.76 4.43
C ARG A 35 0.14 6.00 4.69
N GLN A 36 -0.47 7.07 5.20
CA GLN A 36 0.22 8.33 5.49
C GLN A 36 1.24 8.17 6.62
N ASP A 37 0.86 7.47 7.70
CA ASP A 37 1.77 7.17 8.81
C ASP A 37 2.95 6.31 8.33
N GLN A 38 2.69 5.33 7.46
CA GLN A 38 3.74 4.51 6.85
C GLN A 38 4.68 5.33 5.96
N MET A 39 4.15 6.28 5.18
CA MET A 39 4.98 7.18 4.38
C MET A 39 5.85 8.08 5.26
N ALA A 40 5.28 8.66 6.32
CA ALA A 40 6.04 9.48 7.26
C ALA A 40 7.15 8.66 7.97
N PHE A 41 6.84 7.44 8.39
CA PHE A 41 7.81 6.49 8.93
C PHE A 41 8.96 6.26 7.95
N LEU A 42 8.66 5.96 6.67
CA LEU A 42 9.68 5.73 5.65
C LEU A 42 10.53 6.98 5.36
N SER A 43 9.93 8.17 5.34
CA SER A 43 10.68 9.42 5.17
C SER A 43 11.70 9.63 6.30
N LEU A 44 11.32 9.35 7.54
CA LEU A 44 12.23 9.43 8.69
C LEU A 44 13.35 8.37 8.62
N ARG A 45 13.02 7.15 8.18
CA ARG A 45 14.02 6.10 7.93
C ARG A 45 15.04 6.53 6.88
N VAL A 46 14.59 7.15 5.79
CA VAL A 46 15.46 7.69 4.74
C VAL A 46 16.31 8.86 5.26
N ALA A 47 15.77 9.67 6.17
CA ALA A 47 16.51 10.75 6.83
C ALA A 47 17.54 10.27 7.86
N GLY A 48 17.64 8.96 8.10
CA GLY A 48 18.66 8.34 8.96
C GLY A 48 18.16 7.93 10.35
N GLU A 49 16.87 8.08 10.65
CA GLU A 49 16.33 7.55 11.90
C GLU A 49 16.30 6.01 11.88
N ASN A 50 16.55 5.41 13.04
CA ASN A 50 16.27 3.98 13.22
C ASN A 50 14.76 3.75 13.37
N GLU A 51 14.35 2.49 13.35
CA GLU A 51 12.93 2.09 13.36
C GLU A 51 12.16 2.58 14.58
N ILE A 52 12.77 2.42 15.76
CA ILE A 52 12.16 2.80 17.02
C ILE A 52 11.95 4.32 17.06
N MET A 53 12.95 5.09 16.63
CA MET A 53 12.86 6.55 16.56
C MET A 53 11.79 7.01 15.58
N ALA A 54 11.80 6.48 14.35
CA ALA A 54 10.85 6.84 13.31
C ALA A 54 9.40 6.52 13.75
N ALA A 55 9.16 5.32 14.29
CA ALA A 55 7.84 4.93 14.76
C ALA A 55 7.37 5.81 15.93
N ASN A 56 8.25 6.12 16.88
CA ASN A 56 7.94 6.99 18.01
C ASN A 56 7.61 8.42 17.56
N ALA A 57 8.32 8.96 16.57
CA ALA A 57 8.05 10.28 16.02
C ALA A 57 6.66 10.34 15.36
N VAL A 58 6.31 9.33 14.54
CA VAL A 58 4.97 9.23 13.92
C VAL A 58 3.89 9.07 15.00
N ASN A 59 4.07 8.17 15.96
CA ASN A 59 3.12 7.94 17.05
C ASN A 59 2.88 9.20 17.88
N LYS A 60 3.95 9.95 18.18
CA LYS A 60 3.86 11.23 18.89
C LYS A 60 3.08 12.27 18.08
N SER A 61 3.33 12.37 16.77
CA SER A 61 2.61 13.27 15.89
C SER A 61 1.13 12.89 15.75
N ALA A 62 0.81 11.60 15.72
CA ALA A 62 -0.55 11.10 15.63
C ALA A 62 -1.32 11.17 16.96
N GLY A 63 -0.62 11.36 18.09
CA GLY A 63 -1.21 11.33 19.43
C GLY A 63 -1.69 9.93 19.87
N LYS A 64 -1.28 8.88 19.15
CA LYS A 64 -1.64 7.48 19.43
C LYS A 64 -0.58 6.54 18.87
N GLN A 65 -0.56 5.29 19.35
CA GLN A 65 0.28 4.25 18.79
C GLN A 65 -0.32 3.76 17.46
N THR A 66 0.15 4.31 16.35
CA THR A 66 -0.26 3.93 14.99
C THR A 66 0.76 2.98 14.34
N CYS A 67 2.06 3.19 14.58
CA CYS A 67 3.16 2.36 14.07
C CYS A 67 3.73 1.47 15.17
N ALA A 68 3.84 0.16 14.90
CA ALA A 68 4.37 -0.83 15.83
C ALA A 68 5.18 -1.94 15.12
N ASP A 69 6.09 -2.56 15.86
CA ASP A 69 6.89 -3.70 15.40
C ASP A 69 6.13 -5.04 15.55
N TYR A 70 6.28 -5.90 14.55
CA TYR A 70 5.69 -7.23 14.48
C TYR A 70 6.74 -8.24 14.01
N ASN A 71 7.00 -9.28 14.80
CA ASN A 71 8.09 -10.22 14.50
C ASN A 71 7.69 -11.37 13.55
N SER A 72 6.42 -11.80 13.59
CA SER A 72 5.91 -12.83 12.67
C SER A 72 4.40 -12.98 12.80
N VAL A 73 3.64 -12.28 11.98
CA VAL A 73 2.17 -12.36 11.97
C VAL A 73 1.66 -12.85 10.62
N SER A 74 0.58 -13.60 10.62
CA SER A 74 -0.11 -13.98 9.38
C SER A 74 -1.03 -12.85 8.95
N ALA A 75 -0.86 -12.36 7.72
CA ALA A 75 -1.67 -11.29 7.15
C ALA A 75 -2.03 -11.59 5.70
N ILE A 76 -3.18 -11.09 5.24
CA ILE A 76 -3.58 -11.18 3.83
C ILE A 76 -3.02 -9.93 3.12
N PRO A 77 -2.22 -10.08 2.05
CA PRO A 77 -1.71 -8.94 1.32
C PRO A 77 -2.85 -8.24 0.56
N GLY A 78 -2.89 -6.93 0.67
CA GLY A 78 -3.84 -6.04 0.01
C GLY A 78 -3.21 -5.28 -1.14
N VAL A 79 -3.61 -4.02 -1.29
CA VAL A 79 -3.22 -3.18 -2.43
C VAL A 79 -1.78 -2.71 -2.28
N GLU A 80 -1.01 -2.87 -3.34
CA GLU A 80 0.33 -2.32 -3.49
C GLU A 80 0.29 -1.02 -4.31
N ASN A 81 1.00 0.00 -3.84
CA ASN A 81 1.13 1.29 -4.51
C ASN A 81 2.58 1.74 -4.54
N VAL A 82 2.98 2.36 -5.64
CA VAL A 82 4.20 3.18 -5.69
C VAL A 82 3.78 4.63 -5.54
N VAL A 83 4.33 5.29 -4.52
CA VAL A 83 4.01 6.67 -4.17
C VAL A 83 5.28 7.51 -4.27
N THR A 84 5.16 8.71 -4.81
CA THR A 84 6.23 9.71 -4.81
C THR A 84 5.89 10.81 -3.81
N THR A 85 6.80 11.13 -2.88
CA THR A 85 6.65 12.23 -1.92
C THR A 85 8.01 12.87 -1.68
N ASP A 86 8.12 14.20 -1.75
CA ASP A 86 9.36 14.93 -1.49
C ASP A 86 10.59 14.43 -2.27
N GLY A 87 10.36 13.98 -3.51
CA GLY A 87 11.40 13.37 -4.36
C GLY A 87 11.75 11.92 -4.01
N LEU A 88 11.20 11.36 -2.93
CA LEU A 88 11.33 9.94 -2.58
C LEU A 88 10.33 9.10 -3.37
N VAL A 89 10.78 7.95 -3.86
CA VAL A 89 9.95 6.89 -4.44
C VAL A 89 9.80 5.79 -3.41
N LEU A 90 8.58 5.63 -2.91
CA LEU A 90 8.22 4.68 -1.87
C LEU A 90 7.28 3.61 -2.44
N LYS A 91 7.55 2.35 -2.12
CA LYS A 91 6.65 1.24 -2.40
C LYS A 91 5.92 0.89 -1.11
N VAL A 92 4.60 1.03 -1.08
CA VAL A 92 3.77 0.76 0.11
C VAL A 92 2.71 -0.28 -0.22
N GLN A 93 2.42 -1.18 0.73
CA GLN A 93 1.43 -2.23 0.60
C GLN A 93 0.58 -2.31 1.86
N SER A 94 -0.72 -2.52 1.69
CA SER A 94 -1.60 -2.83 2.81
C SER A 94 -1.66 -4.32 3.11
N PHE A 95 -1.93 -4.64 4.37
CA PHE A 95 -2.02 -6.00 4.89
C PHE A 95 -3.17 -6.08 5.88
N THR A 96 -4.08 -7.04 5.70
CA THR A 96 -5.12 -7.33 6.68
C THR A 96 -4.60 -8.34 7.69
N PHE A 97 -4.35 -7.90 8.92
CA PHE A 97 -3.85 -8.73 10.01
C PHE A 97 -4.98 -9.57 10.57
N LEU A 98 -4.88 -10.89 10.44
CA LEU A 98 -5.99 -11.81 10.71
C LEU A 98 -6.46 -11.80 12.17
N LEU A 99 -5.54 -11.65 13.13
CA LEU A 99 -5.86 -11.67 14.55
C LEU A 99 -6.55 -10.38 15.01
N GLU A 100 -6.14 -9.25 14.45
CA GLU A 100 -6.65 -7.92 14.81
C GLU A 100 -7.87 -7.54 13.97
N ASN A 101 -8.11 -8.25 12.86
CA ASN A 101 -9.04 -7.87 11.80
C ASN A 101 -8.87 -6.40 11.38
N ALA A 102 -7.62 -5.97 11.27
CA ALA A 102 -7.24 -4.59 10.99
C ALA A 102 -6.35 -4.52 9.76
N GLU A 103 -6.59 -3.51 8.91
CA GLU A 103 -5.67 -3.17 7.83
C GLU A 103 -4.49 -2.37 8.40
N LYS A 104 -3.28 -2.76 8.02
CA LYS A 104 -2.04 -2.10 8.39
C LYS A 104 -1.18 -1.91 7.14
N TRP A 105 -0.30 -0.93 7.17
CA TRP A 105 0.52 -0.54 6.03
C TRP A 105 1.99 -0.77 6.34
N ALA A 106 2.70 -1.35 5.37
CA ALA A 106 4.15 -1.44 5.37
C ALA A 106 4.70 -0.93 4.03
N GLY A 107 6.01 -0.75 3.95
CA GLY A 107 6.62 -0.34 2.70
C GLY A 107 8.14 -0.31 2.76
N THR A 108 8.71 0.09 1.63
CA THR A 108 10.15 0.22 1.44
C THR A 108 10.47 1.44 0.60
N PHE A 109 11.64 2.02 0.84
CA PHE A 109 12.21 3.05 -0.01
C PHE A 109 12.86 2.41 -1.25
N PHE A 110 12.51 2.90 -2.43
CA PHE A 110 13.00 2.36 -3.70
C PHE A 110 14.06 3.24 -4.36
N GLY A 111 14.01 4.56 -4.15
CA GLY A 111 14.98 5.50 -4.71
C GLY A 111 14.54 6.96 -4.60
N MET A 112 15.38 7.87 -5.09
CA MET A 112 15.03 9.27 -5.26
C MET A 112 14.80 9.57 -6.74
N LEU A 113 13.76 10.33 -7.06
CA LEU A 113 13.69 10.99 -8.35
C LEU A 113 14.75 12.07 -8.38
N ASN A 114 15.83 11.84 -9.13
CA ASN A 114 16.73 12.91 -9.49
C ASN A 114 15.90 13.94 -10.26
N GLN A 115 15.78 15.16 -9.72
CA GLN A 115 15.39 16.30 -10.53
C GLN A 115 16.46 16.45 -11.60
N VAL A 116 16.25 15.85 -12.77
CA VAL A 116 16.94 16.29 -13.98
C VAL A 116 16.35 17.67 -14.25
N ALA A 117 16.91 18.67 -13.57
CA ALA A 117 16.85 20.04 -14.04
C ALA A 117 17.55 19.98 -15.40
N ASP A 118 16.74 19.97 -16.46
CA ASP A 118 17.17 20.10 -17.84
C ASP A 118 17.87 21.47 -17.94
N LYS A 119 19.18 21.45 -17.68
CA LYS A 119 20.02 22.63 -17.72
C LYS A 119 20.48 22.74 -19.17
N ASN A 120 19.70 23.50 -19.93
CA ASN A 120 19.98 24.05 -21.25
C ASN A 120 21.42 23.78 -21.76
N ILE A 121 21.54 22.99 -22.82
CA ILE A 121 22.65 23.04 -23.77
C ILE A 121 22.12 23.66 -25.06
#